data_AF-L7LLL9-F1
#
_entry.id   AF-L7LLL9-F1
#
_cell.length_a   1.000
_cell.length_b   1.000
_cell.length_c   1.000
_cell.angle_alpha   90.00
_cell.angle_beta   90.00
_cell.angle_gamma   90.00
#
_symmetry.space_group_name_H-M   'P 1'
#
loop_
_entity.id
_entity.type
_entity.pdbx_description
1 polymer ?
#
loop_
_entity_poly.entity_id
_entity_poly.type
_entity_poly.pdbx_seq_one_letter_code
_entity_poly.pdbx_strand_id
1 'polypeptide(L)'
;MTLMLVAAALVVVAVAILVRQPASGSSDYRPRDARRSDGDDRRPLRRPRPVRDALARRLTTHTERLRESRRIRKQQYDDAARAAADAGGPDPCGETVFGETARDGTVSGHLALALDTWRGRDFTLRARAVGLSWLPFVEPPEHVETAEIADMRLRRRYRPDSEEQAALRLMQADENGRLAVLAAVVAARLHQNPAWHDDLLDRYQARIDLDAEVRTVAESAAAIRRARRILGSQPLGPRASDPEIVNAYIDKSSGLDQRADALTDRVLAFLTYAEGADRAREQLDRRAWLDATGPIDDFESRVDAAFDRSVADHLRQRAADVTAFAASDLGASEAERLIWRSPRSDGDPGLQMSPPYR
;
A
#
# COMPACT_ATOMS: atom_id res chain seq x y z
N MET A 1 27.25 -8.96 -9.68
CA MET A 1 25.88 -9.39 -10.02
C MET A 1 25.49 -10.73 -9.39
N THR A 2 26.37 -11.73 -9.39
CA THR A 2 26.13 -13.08 -8.83
C THR A 2 25.89 -13.11 -7.31
N LEU A 3 26.57 -12.26 -6.53
CA LEU A 3 26.41 -12.21 -5.06
C LEU A 3 25.03 -11.68 -4.60
N MET A 4 24.40 -10.77 -5.35
CA MET A 4 23.06 -10.27 -5.01
C MET A 4 21.96 -11.28 -5.34
N LEU A 5 22.13 -12.09 -6.39
CA LEU A 5 21.19 -13.16 -6.73
C LEU A 5 21.19 -14.29 -5.69
N VAL A 6 22.35 -14.61 -5.11
CA VAL A 6 22.45 -15.63 -4.04
C VAL A 6 21.79 -15.15 -2.74
N ALA A 7 21.91 -13.87 -2.40
CA ALA A 7 21.26 -13.30 -1.21
C ALA A 7 19.73 -13.30 -1.33
N ALA A 8 19.19 -12.93 -2.51
CA ALA A 8 17.74 -12.94 -2.74
C ALA A 8 17.17 -14.37 -2.72
N ALA A 9 17.87 -15.35 -3.30
CA ALA A 9 17.46 -16.75 -3.29
C ALA A 9 17.42 -17.34 -1.86
N LEU A 10 18.38 -16.98 -1.01
CA LEU A 10 18.42 -17.45 0.39
C LEU A 10 17.25 -16.92 1.23
N VAL A 11 16.79 -15.68 0.97
CA VAL A 11 15.63 -15.11 1.67
C VAL A 11 14.34 -15.84 1.28
N VAL A 12 14.15 -16.17 0.00
CA VAL A 12 12.97 -16.92 -0.47
C VAL A 12 12.91 -18.32 0.12
N VAL A 13 14.05 -19.02 0.22
CA VAL A 13 14.12 -20.36 0.83
C VAL A 13 13.83 -20.30 2.34
N ALA A 14 14.31 -19.28 3.05
CA ALA A 14 14.04 -19.12 4.48
C ALA A 14 12.54 -18.87 4.76
N VAL A 15 11.87 -18.09 3.90
CA VAL A 15 10.42 -17.83 4.00
C VAL A 15 9.60 -19.10 3.69
N ALA A 16 10.01 -19.89 2.70
CA ALA A 16 9.32 -21.14 2.34
C ALA A 16 9.42 -22.23 3.43
N ILE A 17 10.51 -22.26 4.21
CA ILE A 17 10.69 -23.20 5.33
C ILE A 17 9.83 -22.79 6.53
N LEU A 18 9.59 -21.51 6.75
CA LEU A 18 8.77 -21.03 7.87
C LEU A 18 7.26 -21.31 7.68
N VAL A 19 6.79 -21.37 6.43
CA VAL A 19 5.36 -21.57 6.10
C VAL A 19 4.92 -23.04 6.20
N ARG A 20 5.85 -24.00 6.27
CA ARG A 20 5.55 -25.44 6.14
C ARG A 20 5.55 -26.25 7.45
N GLN A 21 5.17 -25.66 8.58
CA GLN A 21 4.96 -26.43 9.82
C GLN A 21 3.52 -26.96 9.92
N PRO A 22 3.29 -28.29 9.87
CA PRO A 22 1.96 -28.86 10.11
C PRO A 22 1.62 -28.80 11.60
N ALA A 23 0.46 -28.24 11.92
CA ALA A 23 -0.13 -28.28 13.25
C ALA A 23 -0.61 -29.72 13.56
N SER A 24 0.25 -30.54 14.15
CA SER A 24 -0.14 -31.83 14.72
C SER A 24 -0.62 -31.64 16.16
N GLY A 25 -1.94 -31.60 16.35
CA GLY A 25 -2.60 -31.54 17.65
C GLY A 25 -3.81 -32.47 17.72
N SER A 26 -3.57 -33.78 17.78
CA SER A 26 -4.59 -34.78 18.12
C SER A 26 -4.58 -34.99 19.63
N SER A 27 -5.52 -34.37 20.34
CA SER A 27 -5.75 -34.59 21.76
C SER A 27 -6.88 -35.60 21.91
N ASP A 28 -6.51 -36.86 22.16
CA ASP A 28 -7.42 -37.93 22.55
C ASP A 28 -8.01 -37.64 23.93
N TYR A 29 -9.26 -37.18 23.96
CA TYR A 29 -10.04 -37.05 25.18
C TYR A 29 -10.83 -38.35 25.42
N ARG A 30 -10.37 -39.18 26.36
CA ARG A 30 -11.15 -40.31 26.90
C ARG A 30 -11.99 -39.84 28.09
N PRO A 31 -13.31 -40.12 28.13
CA PRO A 31 -14.11 -39.89 29.32
C PRO A 31 -13.80 -40.96 30.37
N ARG A 32 -13.56 -40.51 31.61
CA ARG A 32 -13.22 -41.36 32.76
C ARG A 32 -14.50 -41.65 33.54
N ASP A 33 -14.84 -42.92 33.62
CA ASP A 33 -16.03 -43.42 34.33
C ASP A 33 -16.01 -43.07 35.82
N ALA A 34 -17.17 -42.58 36.27
CA ALA A 34 -17.47 -42.24 37.64
C ALA A 34 -17.72 -43.51 38.47
N ARG A 35 -16.79 -43.84 39.38
CA ARG A 35 -17.10 -44.67 40.55
C ARG A 35 -17.51 -43.79 41.71
N ARG A 36 -18.78 -43.95 42.11
CA ARG A 36 -19.34 -43.51 43.38
C ARG A 36 -18.48 -44.02 44.54
N SER A 37 -18.11 -43.10 45.43
CA SER A 37 -17.74 -43.39 46.80
C SER A 37 -18.52 -42.41 47.66
N ASP A 38 -19.57 -42.95 48.25
CA ASP A 38 -20.37 -42.35 49.32
C ASP A 38 -19.53 -42.31 50.59
N GLY A 39 -19.59 -41.22 51.36
CA GLY A 39 -18.76 -41.07 52.57
C GLY A 39 -18.50 -39.62 52.97
N ASP A 40 -19.51 -39.01 53.56
CA ASP A 40 -19.45 -38.19 54.78
C ASP A 40 -18.08 -37.61 55.19
N ASP A 41 -17.88 -36.30 54.96
CA ASP A 41 -17.28 -35.36 55.92
C ASP A 41 -17.26 -33.94 55.31
N ARG A 42 -18.36 -33.19 55.46
CA ARG A 42 -18.43 -31.79 54.99
C ARG A 42 -17.75 -30.84 55.96
N ARG A 43 -16.41 -30.92 56.08
CA ARG A 43 -15.61 -29.76 56.45
C ARG A 43 -15.16 -29.08 55.15
N PRO A 44 -15.45 -27.78 54.94
CA PRO A 44 -14.94 -27.09 53.76
C PRO A 44 -13.42 -27.10 53.87
N LEU A 45 -12.77 -27.95 53.07
CA LEU A 45 -11.33 -27.95 52.88
C LEU A 45 -10.95 -26.56 52.39
N ARG A 46 -10.58 -25.68 53.32
CA ARG A 46 -9.88 -24.43 53.02
C ARG A 46 -8.65 -24.85 52.24
N ARG A 47 -8.68 -24.68 50.91
CA ARG A 47 -7.51 -24.86 50.07
C ARG A 47 -6.34 -24.11 50.75
N PRO A 48 -5.16 -24.72 50.84
CA PRO A 48 -4.02 -24.07 51.48
C PRO A 48 -3.78 -22.75 50.75
N ARG A 49 -3.87 -21.64 51.50
CA ARG A 49 -3.57 -20.27 51.06
C ARG A 49 -2.38 -20.15 50.08
N PRO A 50 -1.25 -20.88 50.23
CA PRO A 50 -0.14 -20.78 49.28
C PRO A 50 -0.46 -21.11 47.82
N VAL A 51 -1.38 -22.04 47.54
CA VAL A 51 -1.73 -22.42 46.15
C VAL A 51 -2.55 -21.32 45.47
N ARG A 52 -3.48 -20.72 46.21
CA ARG A 52 -4.31 -19.61 45.69
C ARG A 52 -3.46 -18.37 45.40
N ASP A 53 -2.53 -18.05 46.28
CA ASP A 53 -1.64 -16.90 46.11
C ASP A 53 -0.66 -17.13 44.95
N ALA A 54 -0.20 -18.37 44.74
CA ALA A 54 0.64 -18.73 43.59
C ALA A 54 -0.11 -18.62 42.26
N LEU A 55 -1.37 -19.08 42.19
CA LEU A 55 -2.20 -18.96 40.98
C LEU A 55 -2.52 -17.49 40.67
N ALA A 56 -2.87 -16.69 41.69
CA ALA A 56 -3.10 -15.26 41.52
C ALA A 56 -1.85 -14.54 40.99
N ARG A 57 -0.67 -14.80 41.57
CA ARG A 57 0.60 -14.25 41.07
C ARG A 57 0.86 -14.65 39.63
N ARG A 58 0.66 -15.92 39.26
CA ARG A 58 0.88 -16.41 37.89
C ARG A 58 -0.05 -15.72 36.88
N LEU A 59 -1.32 -15.53 37.24
CA LEU A 59 -2.28 -14.81 36.38
C LEU A 59 -1.87 -13.34 36.23
N THR A 60 -1.48 -12.67 37.32
CA THR A 60 -1.01 -11.27 37.27
C THR A 60 0.23 -11.12 36.39
N THR A 61 1.27 -11.92 36.63
CA THR A 61 2.50 -11.90 35.83
C THR A 61 2.22 -12.18 34.35
N HIS A 62 1.31 -13.11 34.05
CA HIS A 62 0.89 -13.38 32.68
C HIS A 62 0.23 -12.14 32.05
N THR A 63 -0.71 -11.51 32.75
CA THR A 63 -1.41 -10.32 32.23
C THR A 63 -0.48 -9.12 32.02
N GLU A 64 0.54 -8.96 32.87
CA GLU A 64 1.58 -7.94 32.70
C GLU A 64 2.43 -8.20 31.47
N ARG A 65 2.86 -9.45 31.25
CA ARG A 65 3.59 -9.84 30.03
C ARG A 65 2.76 -9.59 28.77
N LEU A 66 1.46 -9.89 28.80
CA LEU A 66 0.58 -9.63 27.67
C LEU A 66 0.42 -8.13 27.40
N ARG A 67 0.29 -7.30 28.44
CA ARG A 67 0.24 -5.84 28.29
C ARG A 67 1.52 -5.29 27.68
N GLU A 68 2.68 -5.78 28.11
CA GLU A 68 3.97 -5.34 27.58
C GLU A 68 4.15 -5.78 26.13
N SER A 69 3.83 -7.03 25.79
CA SER A 69 3.83 -7.51 24.39
C SER A 69 2.93 -6.66 23.49
N ARG A 70 1.74 -6.27 23.96
CA ARG A 70 0.84 -5.37 23.20
C ARG A 70 1.42 -3.97 23.04
N ARG A 71 2.09 -3.45 24.08
CA ARG A 71 2.76 -2.15 24.01
C ARG A 71 3.88 -2.15 22.97
N ILE A 72 4.73 -3.17 22.98
CA ILE A 72 5.84 -3.32 22.01
C ILE A 72 5.28 -3.42 20.59
N ARG A 73 4.25 -4.25 20.36
CA ARG A 73 3.59 -4.36 19.06
C ARG A 73 3.00 -3.05 18.57
N LYS A 74 2.31 -2.34 19.46
CA LYS A 74 1.74 -1.04 19.13
C LYS A 74 2.85 -0.09 18.68
N GLN A 75 3.97 -0.07 19.39
CA GLN A 75 5.11 0.76 19.01
C GLN A 75 5.70 0.37 17.65
N GLN A 76 5.92 -0.93 17.41
CA GLN A 76 6.40 -1.44 16.12
C GLN A 76 5.45 -1.07 14.96
N TYR A 77 4.13 -1.18 15.19
CA TYR A 77 3.12 -0.73 14.24
C TYR A 77 3.21 0.78 14.00
N ASP A 78 3.26 1.57 15.07
CA ASP A 78 3.31 3.03 14.98
C ASP A 78 4.59 3.52 14.27
N ASP A 79 5.70 2.80 14.43
CA ASP A 79 6.97 3.07 13.76
C ASP A 79 6.92 2.64 12.28
N ALA A 80 6.40 1.46 11.97
CA ALA A 80 6.26 0.97 10.59
C ALA A 80 5.29 1.82 9.78
N ALA A 81 4.20 2.26 10.40
CA ALA A 81 3.29 3.20 9.80
C ALA A 81 3.99 4.54 9.55
N ARG A 82 4.65 5.14 10.54
CA ARG A 82 5.42 6.38 10.32
C ARG A 82 6.45 6.25 9.19
N ALA A 83 7.17 5.13 9.10
CA ALA A 83 8.10 4.90 8.00
C ALA A 83 7.41 4.87 6.62
N ALA A 84 6.23 4.25 6.52
CA ALA A 84 5.44 4.24 5.29
C ALA A 84 4.86 5.63 4.94
N ALA A 85 4.63 6.50 5.93
CA ALA A 85 4.31 7.91 5.75
C ALA A 85 5.48 8.67 5.11
N ASP A 86 6.65 8.58 5.75
CA ASP A 86 7.84 9.35 5.39
C ASP A 86 8.36 9.01 3.99
N ALA A 87 8.10 7.78 3.51
CA ALA A 87 8.41 7.32 2.16
C ALA A 87 7.50 7.94 1.06
N GLY A 88 6.98 9.14 1.27
CA GLY A 88 6.07 9.84 0.37
C GLY A 88 4.68 9.21 0.26
N GLY A 89 4.34 8.31 1.19
CA GLY A 89 2.99 7.76 1.32
C GLY A 89 2.11 8.65 2.20
N PRO A 90 0.78 8.55 2.10
CA PRO A 90 -0.08 9.14 3.13
C PRO A 90 0.29 8.55 4.51
N ASP A 91 0.24 9.36 5.57
CA ASP A 91 0.67 8.93 6.92
C ASP A 91 -0.24 7.84 7.50
N PRO A 92 0.22 6.57 7.63
CA PRO A 92 -0.58 5.44 8.11
C PRO A 92 -0.91 5.47 9.60
N CYS A 93 -0.26 6.34 10.37
CA CYS A 93 -0.60 6.57 11.77
C CYS A 93 -1.16 7.96 12.06
N GLY A 94 -0.96 8.90 11.14
CA GLY A 94 -1.55 10.22 11.20
C GLY A 94 -3.00 10.22 10.77
N GLU A 95 -3.67 11.32 11.10
CA GLU A 95 -5.02 11.67 10.67
C GLU A 95 -5.24 11.59 9.13
N THR A 96 -4.19 11.32 8.32
CA THR A 96 -4.16 11.41 6.86
C THR A 96 -4.21 10.09 6.08
N VAL A 97 -3.83 8.91 6.59
CA VAL A 97 -4.33 7.63 6.00
C VAL A 97 -5.77 7.38 6.42
N PHE A 98 -6.13 7.81 7.63
CA PHE A 98 -7.53 8.05 8.01
C PHE A 98 -8.14 9.24 7.25
N GLY A 99 -7.32 10.03 6.58
CA GLY A 99 -7.68 11.22 5.82
C GLY A 99 -7.83 11.00 4.32
N GLU A 100 -7.44 9.85 3.79
CA GLU A 100 -7.84 9.42 2.44
C GLU A 100 -9.38 9.23 2.39
N THR A 101 -9.98 8.85 3.52
CA THR A 101 -11.42 8.95 3.76
C THR A 101 -11.95 10.38 3.96
N ALA A 102 -11.11 11.39 4.18
CA ALA A 102 -11.52 12.67 4.76
C ALA A 102 -11.61 13.87 3.82
N ARG A 103 -11.23 13.77 2.53
CA ARG A 103 -11.57 14.85 1.57
C ARG A 103 -12.90 14.59 0.85
N ASP A 104 -13.11 13.37 0.37
CA ASP A 104 -14.29 13.06 -0.46
C ASP A 104 -15.24 12.03 0.17
N GLY A 105 -14.91 11.52 1.37
CA GLY A 105 -15.71 10.49 2.02
C GLY A 105 -15.65 9.14 1.30
N THR A 106 -14.56 8.82 0.60
CA THR A 106 -14.39 7.57 -0.15
C THR A 106 -13.24 6.71 0.35
N VAL A 107 -13.33 5.39 0.17
CA VAL A 107 -12.30 4.38 0.47
C VAL A 107 -11.82 3.70 -0.82
N SER A 108 -10.57 3.23 -0.86
CA SER A 108 -10.06 2.42 -1.97
C SER A 108 -10.76 1.05 -2.05
N GLY A 109 -10.68 0.38 -3.21
CA GLY A 109 -11.27 -0.95 -3.38
C GLY A 109 -10.64 -2.01 -2.46
N HIS A 110 -9.34 -1.95 -2.22
CA HIS A 110 -8.65 -2.82 -1.26
C HIS A 110 -9.13 -2.59 0.18
N LEU A 111 -9.39 -1.34 0.57
CA LEU A 111 -9.95 -1.03 1.90
C LEU A 111 -11.41 -1.50 2.03
N ALA A 112 -12.20 -1.38 0.96
CA ALA A 112 -13.55 -1.93 0.90
C ALA A 112 -13.54 -3.48 1.01
N LEU A 113 -12.60 -4.16 0.33
CA LEU A 113 -12.38 -5.60 0.44
C LEU A 113 -12.05 -6.00 1.88
N ALA A 114 -11.10 -5.32 2.52
CA ALA A 114 -10.73 -5.59 3.90
C ALA A 114 -11.91 -5.38 4.87
N LEU A 115 -12.70 -4.31 4.66
CA LEU A 115 -13.87 -3.99 5.46
C LEU A 115 -14.98 -5.05 5.34
N ASP A 116 -15.28 -5.51 4.13
CA ASP A 116 -16.28 -6.56 3.92
C ASP A 116 -15.85 -7.88 4.53
N THR A 117 -14.60 -8.25 4.28
CA THR A 117 -13.99 -9.46 4.83
C THR A 117 -14.02 -9.43 6.36
N TRP A 118 -13.69 -8.29 6.97
CA TRP A 118 -13.76 -8.09 8.41
C TRP A 118 -15.19 -8.29 8.97
N ARG A 119 -16.20 -7.87 8.21
CA ARG A 119 -17.63 -8.03 8.53
C ARG A 119 -18.17 -9.42 8.20
N GLY A 120 -17.41 -10.26 7.50
CA GLY A 120 -17.88 -11.54 6.98
C GLY A 120 -18.85 -11.40 5.81
N ARG A 121 -18.74 -10.31 5.04
CA ARG A 121 -19.47 -10.10 3.78
C ARG A 121 -18.56 -10.47 2.61
N ASP A 122 -19.17 -10.94 1.53
CA ASP A 122 -18.45 -11.24 0.30
C ASP A 122 -18.27 -9.94 -0.52
N PHE A 123 -17.02 -9.56 -0.74
CA PHE A 123 -16.67 -8.37 -1.52
C PHE A 123 -17.07 -8.49 -2.99
N THR A 124 -17.15 -9.71 -3.55
CA THR A 124 -17.56 -9.92 -4.94
C THR A 124 -19.00 -9.46 -5.18
N LEU A 125 -19.83 -9.55 -4.13
CA LEU A 125 -21.21 -9.11 -4.14
C LEU A 125 -21.39 -7.59 -4.04
N ARG A 126 -20.33 -6.79 -3.79
CA ARG A 126 -20.43 -5.32 -3.86
C ARG A 126 -20.80 -4.91 -5.28
N ALA A 127 -22.09 -4.64 -5.48
CA ALA A 127 -22.62 -4.21 -6.76
C ALA A 127 -22.27 -2.73 -6.97
N ARG A 128 -21.15 -2.51 -7.63
CA ARG A 128 -21.02 -1.40 -8.57
C ARG A 128 -20.50 -1.89 -9.92
N ALA A 129 -20.06 -3.15 -10.04
CA ALA A 129 -19.29 -3.66 -11.16
C ALA A 129 -20.05 -3.78 -12.50
N VAL A 130 -21.39 -3.87 -12.52
CA VAL A 130 -22.18 -4.25 -13.71
C VAL A 130 -23.04 -3.13 -14.33
N GLY A 131 -22.75 -1.85 -14.07
CA GLY A 131 -23.53 -0.73 -14.63
C GLY A 131 -24.87 -0.46 -13.90
N LEU A 132 -25.19 -1.25 -12.87
CA LEU A 132 -26.29 -1.04 -11.93
C LEU A 132 -25.79 -0.30 -10.67
N SER A 133 -25.17 0.86 -10.85
CA SER A 133 -24.54 1.66 -9.78
C SER A 133 -25.48 2.10 -8.64
N TRP A 134 -26.78 1.87 -8.79
CA TRP A 134 -27.84 2.20 -7.84
C TRP A 134 -28.23 1.04 -6.89
N LEU A 135 -27.78 -0.20 -7.15
CA LEU A 135 -28.00 -1.35 -6.25
C LEU A 135 -26.71 -1.67 -5.47
N PRO A 136 -26.73 -1.81 -4.13
CA PRO A 136 -25.53 -2.04 -3.33
C PRO A 136 -25.00 -3.49 -3.39
N PHE A 137 -25.87 -4.48 -3.65
CA PHE A 137 -25.52 -5.90 -3.80
C PHE A 137 -26.37 -6.55 -4.91
N VAL A 138 -25.76 -7.41 -5.75
CA VAL A 138 -26.45 -8.20 -6.79
C VAL A 138 -26.07 -9.66 -6.57
N GLU A 139 -27.07 -10.53 -6.42
CA GLU A 139 -26.88 -11.96 -6.19
C GLU A 139 -26.72 -12.72 -7.52
N PRO A 140 -26.09 -13.92 -7.53
CA PRO A 140 -26.10 -14.81 -8.68
C PRO A 140 -27.56 -15.11 -9.11
N PRO A 141 -27.87 -15.23 -10.42
CA PRO A 141 -26.96 -15.60 -11.52
C PRO A 141 -26.42 -14.42 -12.35
N GLU A 142 -26.67 -13.17 -11.97
CA GLU A 142 -26.39 -11.99 -12.82
C GLU A 142 -24.92 -11.55 -12.84
N HIS A 143 -24.04 -12.27 -12.13
CA HIS A 143 -22.63 -11.93 -11.98
C HIS A 143 -21.72 -13.14 -12.29
N VAL A 144 -20.91 -13.02 -13.34
CA VAL A 144 -19.72 -13.86 -13.55
C VAL A 144 -18.51 -13.04 -13.12
N GLU A 145 -17.76 -13.54 -12.14
CA GLU A 145 -16.50 -12.91 -11.72
C GLU A 145 -15.39 -13.25 -12.73
N THR A 146 -14.87 -12.24 -13.41
CA THR A 146 -13.69 -12.34 -14.29
C THR A 146 -12.52 -11.57 -13.66
N ALA A 147 -11.29 -11.88 -14.07
CA ALA A 147 -10.10 -11.15 -13.59
C ALA A 147 -10.17 -9.65 -13.88
N GLU A 148 -10.73 -9.27 -15.04
CA GLU A 148 -10.96 -7.87 -15.41
C GLU A 148 -11.98 -7.18 -14.50
N ILE A 149 -13.10 -7.85 -14.18
CA ILE A 149 -14.12 -7.31 -13.27
C ILE A 149 -13.54 -7.15 -11.85
N ALA A 150 -12.74 -8.11 -11.39
CA ALA A 150 -12.06 -8.04 -10.10
C ALA A 150 -11.11 -6.83 -10.04
N ASP A 151 -10.22 -6.68 -11.03
CA ASP A 151 -9.30 -5.54 -11.16
C ASP A 151 -10.06 -4.19 -11.19
N MET A 152 -11.09 -4.09 -12.03
CA MET A 152 -11.96 -2.91 -12.09
C MET A 152 -12.62 -2.60 -10.74
N ARG A 153 -13.04 -3.61 -9.97
CA ARG A 153 -13.64 -3.44 -8.65
C ARG A 153 -12.63 -2.85 -7.67
N LEU A 154 -11.38 -3.27 -7.74
CA LEU A 154 -10.31 -2.83 -6.82
C LEU A 154 -9.79 -1.43 -7.12
N ARG A 155 -9.77 -1.03 -8.41
CA ARG A 155 -9.38 0.32 -8.84
C ARG A 155 -10.39 1.41 -8.45
N ARG A 156 -11.62 1.02 -8.11
CA ARG A 156 -12.68 1.97 -7.77
C ARG A 156 -12.52 2.55 -6.38
N ARG A 157 -13.08 3.75 -6.21
CA ARG A 157 -13.32 4.38 -4.92
C ARG A 157 -14.77 4.14 -4.50
N TYR A 158 -14.97 3.74 -3.25
CA TYR A 158 -16.28 3.45 -2.67
C TYR A 158 -16.64 4.52 -1.65
N ARG A 159 -17.90 4.96 -1.63
CA ARG A 159 -18.39 5.84 -0.58
C ARG A 159 -19.08 4.97 0.48
N PRO A 160 -18.48 4.75 1.66
CA PRO A 160 -19.09 3.93 2.68
C PRO A 160 -20.38 4.58 3.20
N ASP A 161 -21.43 3.78 3.35
CA ASP A 161 -22.65 4.20 4.04
C ASP A 161 -22.43 4.39 5.55
N SER A 162 -23.47 4.79 6.31
CA SER A 162 -23.33 5.02 7.75
C SER A 162 -22.97 3.76 8.54
N GLU A 163 -23.45 2.58 8.11
CA GLU A 163 -23.15 1.30 8.76
C GLU A 163 -21.70 0.90 8.49
N GLU A 164 -21.24 1.05 7.25
CA GLU A 164 -19.88 0.83 6.80
C GLU A 164 -18.88 1.77 7.47
N GLN A 165 -19.22 3.05 7.61
CA GLN A 165 -18.41 4.00 8.36
C GLN A 165 -18.28 3.60 9.83
N ALA A 166 -19.37 3.18 10.48
CA ALA A 166 -19.32 2.70 11.85
C ALA A 166 -18.46 1.43 11.97
N ALA A 167 -18.61 0.48 11.03
CA ALA A 167 -17.80 -0.73 10.98
C ALA A 167 -16.31 -0.43 10.76
N LEU A 168 -15.99 0.52 9.88
CA LEU A 168 -14.63 0.98 9.64
C LEU A 168 -14.03 1.61 10.91
N ARG A 169 -14.76 2.50 11.60
CA ARG A 169 -14.29 3.07 12.88
C ARG A 169 -14.03 1.98 13.93
N LEU A 170 -14.88 0.96 14.00
CA LEU A 170 -14.68 -0.18 14.90
C LEU A 170 -13.45 -1.01 14.52
N MET A 171 -13.23 -1.22 13.22
CA MET A 171 -12.04 -1.91 12.70
C MET A 171 -10.78 -1.11 13.04
N GLN A 172 -10.81 0.21 12.90
CA GLN A 172 -9.69 1.10 13.20
C GLN A 172 -9.45 1.28 14.70
N ALA A 173 -10.47 1.08 15.54
CA ALA A 173 -10.31 1.08 17.00
C ALA A 173 -9.71 -0.24 17.52
N ASP A 174 -9.83 -1.33 16.77
CA ASP A 174 -9.28 -2.65 17.14
C ASP A 174 -7.81 -2.76 16.72
N GLU A 175 -6.94 -3.24 17.62
CA GLU A 175 -5.50 -3.43 17.35
C GLU A 175 -5.25 -4.30 16.10
N ASN A 176 -5.99 -5.39 15.94
CA ASN A 176 -5.82 -6.30 14.80
C ASN A 176 -6.54 -5.74 13.57
N GLY A 177 -7.65 -5.04 13.76
CA GLY A 177 -8.36 -4.38 12.65
C GLY A 177 -7.50 -3.30 11.98
N ARG A 178 -6.66 -2.58 12.73
CA ARG A 178 -5.65 -1.66 12.15
C ARG A 178 -4.65 -2.35 11.23
N LEU A 179 -4.22 -3.57 11.55
CA LEU A 179 -3.32 -4.35 10.68
C LEU A 179 -3.98 -4.65 9.32
N ALA A 180 -5.28 -4.97 9.32
CA ALA A 180 -6.02 -5.20 8.09
C ALA A 180 -6.25 -3.91 7.28
N VAL A 181 -6.46 -2.76 7.96
CA VAL A 181 -6.50 -1.45 7.28
C VAL A 181 -5.14 -1.14 6.65
N LEU A 182 -4.04 -1.33 7.37
CA LEU A 182 -2.70 -1.09 6.88
C LEU A 182 -2.37 -1.97 5.66
N ALA A 183 -2.66 -3.27 5.73
CA ALA A 183 -2.48 -4.17 4.58
C ALA A 183 -3.28 -3.70 3.35
N ALA A 184 -4.51 -3.23 3.53
CA ALA A 184 -5.33 -2.70 2.44
C ALA A 184 -4.75 -1.42 1.82
N VAL A 185 -4.20 -0.52 2.63
CA VAL A 185 -3.53 0.70 2.16
C VAL A 185 -2.27 0.37 1.38
N VAL A 186 -1.46 -0.57 1.88
CA VAL A 186 -0.26 -1.07 1.19
C VAL A 186 -0.63 -1.70 -0.15
N ALA A 187 -1.65 -2.56 -0.18
CA ALA A 187 -2.15 -3.15 -1.42
C ALA A 187 -2.66 -2.10 -2.40
N ALA A 188 -3.38 -1.07 -1.94
CA ALA A 188 -3.83 0.02 -2.78
C ALA A 188 -2.67 0.82 -3.39
N ARG A 189 -1.62 1.10 -2.62
CA ARG A 189 -0.40 1.76 -3.11
C ARG A 189 0.32 0.90 -4.14
N LEU A 190 0.55 -0.38 -3.84
CA LEU A 190 1.17 -1.33 -4.76
C LEU A 190 0.40 -1.43 -6.07
N HIS A 191 -0.92 -1.58 -5.99
CA HIS A 191 -1.77 -1.65 -7.18
C HIS A 191 -1.70 -0.35 -8.02
N GLN A 192 -1.42 0.81 -7.44
CA GLN A 192 -1.22 2.05 -8.21
C GLN A 192 0.21 2.24 -8.72
N ASN A 193 1.18 1.45 -8.25
CA ASN A 193 2.57 1.55 -8.68
C ASN A 193 2.72 1.03 -10.12
N PRO A 194 3.28 1.81 -11.08
CA PRO A 194 3.50 1.34 -12.45
C PRO A 194 4.31 0.04 -12.54
N ALA A 195 5.33 -0.13 -11.68
CA ALA A 195 6.15 -1.34 -11.65
C ALA A 195 5.37 -2.60 -11.25
N TRP A 196 4.21 -2.45 -10.61
CA TRP A 196 3.31 -3.56 -10.32
C TRP A 196 2.72 -4.20 -11.58
N HIS A 197 2.55 -3.40 -12.63
CA HIS A 197 1.97 -3.84 -13.90
C HIS A 197 3.02 -4.31 -14.90
N ASP A 198 4.30 -4.14 -14.59
CA ASP A 198 5.40 -4.56 -15.45
C ASP A 198 5.56 -6.09 -15.42
N ASP A 199 5.81 -6.68 -16.59
CA ASP A 199 6.05 -8.13 -16.74
C ASP A 199 7.28 -8.62 -15.97
N LEU A 200 8.17 -7.72 -15.52
CA LEU A 200 9.37 -8.07 -14.77
C LEU A 200 9.04 -8.85 -13.49
N LEU A 201 8.00 -8.45 -12.75
CA LEU A 201 7.60 -9.17 -11.54
C LEU A 201 7.12 -10.60 -11.85
N ASP A 202 6.44 -10.78 -12.98
CA ASP A 202 5.97 -12.09 -13.42
C ASP A 202 7.11 -12.97 -13.90
N ARG A 203 8.07 -12.37 -14.62
CA ARG A 203 9.28 -13.05 -15.10
C ARG A 203 10.12 -13.64 -13.96
N TYR A 204 10.12 -12.98 -12.81
CA TYR A 204 10.81 -13.45 -11.60
C TYR A 204 9.90 -14.17 -10.62
N GLN A 205 8.63 -14.44 -10.98
CA GLN A 205 7.63 -15.05 -10.09
C GLN A 205 7.51 -14.33 -8.73
N ALA A 206 7.72 -13.02 -8.74
CA ALA A 206 7.74 -12.17 -7.56
C ALA A 206 6.39 -11.48 -7.30
N ARG A 207 5.45 -11.53 -8.25
CA ARG A 207 4.11 -10.94 -8.11
C ARG A 207 3.29 -11.76 -7.12
N ILE A 208 2.80 -11.10 -6.07
CA ILE A 208 1.89 -11.70 -5.08
C ILE A 208 0.43 -11.35 -5.41
N ASP A 209 -0.51 -12.18 -4.97
CA ASP A 209 -1.94 -11.86 -5.06
C ASP A 209 -2.31 -10.87 -3.93
N LEU A 210 -2.41 -9.59 -4.27
CA LEU A 210 -2.73 -8.53 -3.30
C LEU A 210 -4.10 -8.75 -2.64
N ASP A 211 -5.08 -9.25 -3.39
CA ASP A 211 -6.46 -9.42 -2.92
C ASP A 211 -6.52 -10.56 -1.91
N ALA A 212 -5.85 -11.67 -2.23
CA ALA A 212 -5.74 -12.81 -1.34
C ALA A 212 -4.99 -12.43 -0.05
N GLU A 213 -3.93 -11.64 -0.13
CA GLU A 213 -3.20 -11.17 1.05
C GLU A 213 -4.07 -10.25 1.94
N VAL A 214 -4.73 -9.25 1.35
CA VAL A 214 -5.63 -8.35 2.10
C VAL A 214 -6.77 -9.14 2.76
N ARG A 215 -7.40 -10.07 2.02
CA ARG A 215 -8.46 -10.93 2.54
C ARG A 215 -7.94 -11.78 3.70
N THR A 216 -6.80 -12.44 3.53
CA THR A 216 -6.22 -13.32 4.56
C THR A 216 -5.89 -12.56 5.84
N VAL A 217 -5.33 -11.35 5.73
CA VAL A 217 -5.04 -10.49 6.89
C VAL A 217 -6.34 -10.06 7.57
N ALA A 218 -7.35 -9.61 6.81
CA ALA A 218 -8.64 -9.19 7.36
C ALA A 218 -9.41 -10.34 8.05
N GLU A 219 -9.44 -11.53 7.46
CA GLU A 219 -10.04 -12.74 8.06
C GLU A 219 -9.34 -13.13 9.35
N SER A 220 -8.00 -13.13 9.35
CA SER A 220 -7.18 -13.46 10.52
C SER A 220 -7.42 -12.47 11.65
N ALA A 221 -7.42 -11.18 11.34
CA ALA A 221 -7.71 -10.11 12.29
C ALA A 221 -9.12 -10.26 12.90
N ALA A 222 -10.13 -10.48 12.06
CA ALA A 222 -11.51 -10.67 12.50
C ALA A 222 -11.66 -11.94 13.37
N ALA A 223 -10.98 -13.03 13.01
CA ALA A 223 -10.97 -14.27 13.77
C ALA A 223 -10.33 -14.10 15.16
N ILE A 224 -9.20 -13.40 15.25
CA ILE A 224 -8.55 -13.08 16.53
C ILE A 224 -9.48 -12.24 17.40
N ARG A 225 -10.11 -11.20 16.85
CA ARG A 225 -11.09 -10.37 17.58
C ARG A 225 -12.27 -11.20 18.09
N ARG A 226 -12.87 -12.03 17.24
CA ARG A 226 -13.98 -12.93 17.63
C ARG A 226 -13.55 -13.87 18.76
N ALA A 227 -12.37 -14.47 18.66
CA ALA A 227 -11.86 -15.38 19.69
C ALA A 227 -11.55 -14.67 21.02
N ARG A 228 -10.96 -13.46 20.98
CA ARG A 228 -10.75 -12.62 22.18
C ARG A 228 -12.09 -12.28 22.86
N ARG A 229 -13.13 -11.96 22.08
CA ARG A 229 -14.47 -11.70 22.61
C ARG A 229 -15.09 -12.92 23.29
N ILE A 230 -14.90 -14.12 22.72
CA ILE A 230 -15.37 -15.39 23.31
C ILE A 230 -14.61 -15.71 24.59
N LEU A 231 -13.28 -15.51 24.61
CA LEU A 231 -12.45 -15.76 25.78
C LEU A 231 -12.82 -14.85 26.97
N GLY A 232 -13.20 -13.61 26.68
CA GLY A 232 -13.64 -12.64 27.68
C GLY A 232 -12.49 -12.06 28.51
N SER A 233 -12.84 -11.43 29.64
CA SER A 233 -11.85 -10.94 30.60
C SER A 233 -11.23 -12.07 31.42
N GLN A 234 -10.10 -11.77 32.05
CA GLN A 234 -9.45 -12.72 32.96
C GLN A 234 -10.43 -13.22 34.03
N PRO A 235 -10.33 -14.51 34.43
CA PRO A 235 -11.20 -15.04 35.48
C PRO A 235 -11.02 -14.25 36.78
N LEU A 236 -12.13 -13.91 37.43
CA LEU A 236 -12.17 -13.20 38.71
C LEU A 236 -12.87 -14.04 39.78
N GLY A 237 -12.65 -13.68 41.05
CA GLY A 237 -13.36 -14.28 42.19
C GLY A 237 -13.14 -15.81 42.31
N PRO A 238 -14.21 -16.62 42.46
CA PRO A 238 -14.09 -18.07 42.58
C PRO A 238 -13.40 -18.74 41.39
N ARG A 239 -13.63 -18.24 40.17
CA ARG A 239 -13.00 -18.76 38.94
C ARG A 239 -11.49 -18.53 38.90
N ALA A 240 -11.01 -17.44 39.49
CA ALA A 240 -9.58 -17.15 39.61
C ALA A 240 -8.85 -18.11 40.57
N SER A 241 -9.61 -18.82 41.41
CA SER A 241 -9.05 -19.81 42.35
C SER A 241 -9.07 -21.23 41.77
N ASP A 242 -9.66 -21.42 40.59
CA ASP A 242 -9.73 -22.70 39.89
C ASP A 242 -8.52 -22.86 38.95
N PRO A 243 -7.61 -23.81 39.22
CA PRO A 243 -6.41 -23.98 38.39
C PRO A 243 -6.73 -24.41 36.96
N GLU A 244 -7.81 -25.16 36.71
CA GLU A 244 -8.16 -25.62 35.37
C GLU A 244 -8.61 -24.42 34.51
N ILE A 245 -9.47 -23.57 35.07
CA ILE A 245 -9.95 -22.36 34.41
C ILE A 245 -8.79 -21.38 34.16
N VAL A 246 -7.92 -21.17 35.16
CA VAL A 246 -6.78 -20.24 35.03
C VAL A 246 -5.79 -20.73 33.97
N ASN A 247 -5.43 -22.02 33.98
CA ASN A 247 -4.53 -22.59 32.97
C ASN A 247 -5.13 -22.49 31.56
N ALA A 248 -6.41 -22.89 31.39
CA ALA A 248 -7.08 -22.78 30.11
C ALA A 248 -7.12 -21.33 29.60
N TYR A 249 -7.40 -20.36 30.46
CA TYR A 249 -7.35 -18.94 30.09
C TYR A 249 -5.95 -18.50 29.66
N ILE A 250 -4.90 -18.87 30.42
CA ILE A 250 -3.50 -18.54 30.09
C ILE A 250 -3.13 -19.14 28.73
N ASP A 251 -3.42 -20.41 28.50
CA ASP A 251 -3.05 -21.11 27.26
C ASP A 251 -3.76 -20.51 26.05
N LYS A 252 -5.07 -20.26 26.16
CA LYS A 252 -5.85 -19.65 25.06
C LYS A 252 -5.45 -18.20 24.80
N SER A 253 -5.24 -17.39 25.85
CA SER A 253 -4.79 -16.00 25.67
C SER A 253 -3.40 -15.93 25.04
N SER A 254 -2.46 -16.77 25.48
CA SER A 254 -1.11 -16.86 24.89
C SER A 254 -1.17 -17.24 23.41
N GLY A 255 -1.97 -18.25 23.06
CA GLY A 255 -2.12 -18.66 21.66
C GLY A 255 -2.74 -17.57 20.77
N LEU A 256 -3.68 -16.77 21.30
CA LEU A 256 -4.23 -15.64 20.57
C LEU A 256 -3.23 -14.50 20.40
N ASP A 257 -2.38 -14.26 21.39
CA ASP A 257 -1.33 -13.24 21.27
C ASP A 257 -0.25 -13.67 20.28
N GLN A 258 0.19 -14.94 20.28
CA GLN A 258 1.10 -15.48 19.26
C GLN A 258 0.54 -15.37 17.84
N ARG A 259 -0.76 -15.64 17.65
CA ARG A 259 -1.41 -15.47 16.34
C ARG A 259 -1.44 -14.01 15.90
N ALA A 260 -1.64 -13.09 16.83
CA ALA A 260 -1.60 -11.66 16.54
C ALA A 260 -0.16 -11.17 16.26
N ASP A 261 0.85 -11.73 16.92
CA ASP A 261 2.27 -11.46 16.60
C ASP A 261 2.61 -11.91 15.18
N ALA A 262 2.24 -13.13 14.80
CA ALA A 262 2.43 -13.65 13.44
C ALA A 262 1.68 -12.83 12.37
N LEU A 263 0.51 -12.28 12.72
CA LEU A 263 -0.22 -11.39 11.83
C LEU A 263 0.52 -10.05 11.64
N THR A 264 1.07 -9.48 12.71
CA THR A 264 1.92 -8.28 12.63
C THR A 264 3.13 -8.55 11.73
N ASP A 265 3.84 -9.66 11.94
CA ASP A 265 5.02 -10.02 11.12
C ASP A 265 4.66 -10.15 9.64
N ARG A 266 3.49 -10.73 9.32
CA ARG A 266 3.00 -10.82 7.93
C ARG A 266 2.77 -9.45 7.32
N VAL A 267 2.16 -8.51 8.05
CA VAL A 267 1.93 -7.14 7.55
C VAL A 267 3.25 -6.38 7.40
N LEU A 268 4.21 -6.56 8.30
CA LEU A 268 5.56 -6.00 8.16
C LEU A 268 6.28 -6.54 6.92
N ALA A 269 6.19 -7.85 6.67
CA ALA A 269 6.72 -8.44 5.44
C ALA A 269 6.05 -7.86 4.19
N PHE A 270 4.74 -7.60 4.23
CA PHE A 270 4.03 -6.98 3.13
C PHE A 270 4.47 -5.52 2.88
N LEU A 271 4.75 -4.77 3.95
CA LEU A 271 5.35 -3.43 3.86
C LEU A 271 6.75 -3.49 3.23
N THR A 272 7.61 -4.40 3.69
CA THR A 272 8.96 -4.59 3.11
C THR A 272 8.89 -4.94 1.63
N TYR A 273 7.91 -5.77 1.25
CA TYR A 273 7.65 -6.09 -0.15
C TYR A 273 7.28 -4.85 -0.96
N ALA A 274 6.41 -3.99 -0.42
CA ALA A 274 6.02 -2.73 -1.07
C ALA A 274 7.21 -1.78 -1.28
N GLU A 275 8.10 -1.65 -0.29
CA GLU A 275 9.34 -0.89 -0.47
C GLU A 275 10.24 -1.48 -1.56
N GLY A 276 10.29 -2.81 -1.67
CA GLY A 276 11.01 -3.50 -2.75
C GLY A 276 10.45 -3.14 -4.14
N ALA A 277 9.13 -3.12 -4.29
CA ALA A 277 8.46 -2.71 -5.51
C ALA A 277 8.71 -1.23 -5.85
N ASP A 278 8.73 -0.34 -4.86
CA ASP A 278 9.06 1.08 -5.06
C ASP A 278 10.52 1.27 -5.54
N ARG A 279 11.48 0.54 -4.94
CA ARG A 279 12.88 0.55 -5.42
C ARG A 279 12.99 -0.03 -6.84
N ALA A 280 12.21 -1.06 -7.17
CA ALA A 280 12.16 -1.61 -8.52
C ALA A 280 11.65 -0.56 -9.53
N ARG A 281 10.61 0.19 -9.17
CA ARG A 281 10.11 1.33 -9.97
C ARG A 281 11.20 2.35 -10.23
N GLU A 282 11.93 2.80 -9.22
CA GLU A 282 13.02 3.78 -9.41
C GLU A 282 14.10 3.29 -10.37
N GLN A 283 14.40 1.98 -10.36
CA GLN A 283 15.35 1.40 -11.31
C GLN A 283 14.77 1.30 -12.72
N LEU A 284 13.47 1.01 -12.87
CA LEU A 284 12.78 1.01 -14.16
C LEU A 284 12.72 2.42 -14.75
N ASP A 285 12.34 3.42 -13.96
CA ASP A 285 12.31 4.83 -14.38
C ASP A 285 13.71 5.31 -14.81
N ARG A 286 14.75 4.93 -14.05
CA ARG A 286 16.13 5.23 -14.40
C ARG A 286 16.54 4.58 -15.73
N ARG A 287 16.18 3.32 -15.96
CA ARG A 287 16.48 2.62 -17.22
C ARG A 287 15.73 3.24 -18.38
N ALA A 288 14.44 3.49 -18.23
CA ALA A 288 13.63 4.15 -19.25
C ALA A 288 14.19 5.54 -19.61
N TRP A 289 14.64 6.30 -18.61
CA TRP A 289 15.31 7.58 -18.85
C TRP A 289 16.62 7.40 -19.61
N LEU A 290 17.50 6.48 -19.19
CA LEU A 290 18.76 6.19 -19.89
C LEU A 290 18.53 5.71 -21.32
N ASP A 291 17.53 4.88 -21.57
CA ASP A 291 17.18 4.39 -22.91
C ASP A 291 16.62 5.52 -23.79
N ALA A 292 15.88 6.47 -23.21
CA ALA A 292 15.38 7.64 -23.93
C ALA A 292 16.47 8.68 -24.23
N THR A 293 17.46 8.85 -23.35
CA THR A 293 18.57 9.79 -23.54
C THR A 293 19.77 9.18 -24.25
N GLY A 294 19.90 7.86 -24.29
CA GLY A 294 21.00 7.15 -24.96
C GLY A 294 21.17 7.48 -26.45
N PRO A 295 20.09 7.74 -27.21
CA PRO A 295 20.19 8.25 -28.58
C PRO A 295 20.63 9.71 -28.71
N ILE A 296 20.61 10.49 -27.62
CA ILE A 296 21.21 11.83 -27.62
C ILE A 296 22.72 11.62 -27.59
N ASP A 297 23.33 11.54 -28.77
CA ASP A 297 24.77 11.46 -28.85
C ASP A 297 25.35 12.82 -28.41
N ASP A 298 25.95 12.82 -27.23
CA ASP A 298 26.66 13.98 -26.69
C ASP A 298 27.71 14.50 -27.69
N PHE A 299 28.22 13.64 -28.59
CA PHE A 299 29.14 14.06 -29.65
C PHE A 299 28.46 14.88 -30.74
N GLU A 300 27.36 14.40 -31.34
CA GLU A 300 26.60 15.15 -32.35
C GLU A 300 26.07 16.46 -31.77
N SER A 301 25.52 16.44 -30.56
CA SER A 301 25.07 17.66 -29.86
C SER A 301 26.20 18.66 -29.62
N ARG A 302 27.44 18.19 -29.39
CA ARG A 302 28.63 19.06 -29.27
C ARG A 302 29.12 19.58 -30.62
N VAL A 303 29.01 18.78 -31.68
CA VAL A 303 29.35 19.18 -33.05
C VAL A 303 28.36 20.23 -33.55
N ASP A 304 27.07 20.04 -33.36
CA ASP A 304 26.03 21.01 -33.72
C ASP A 304 26.22 22.31 -32.94
N ALA A 305 26.47 22.25 -31.64
CA ALA A 305 26.77 23.44 -30.84
C ALA A 305 28.08 24.15 -31.28
N ALA A 306 29.07 23.41 -31.79
CA ALA A 306 30.29 24.00 -32.34
C ALA A 306 30.05 24.63 -33.73
N PHE A 307 29.24 23.99 -34.56
CA PHE A 307 28.81 24.50 -35.86
C PHE A 307 27.98 25.78 -35.69
N ASP A 308 26.98 25.78 -34.83
CA ASP A 308 26.15 26.95 -34.52
C ASP A 308 26.97 28.12 -33.98
N ARG A 309 27.97 27.85 -33.14
CA ARG A 309 28.92 28.88 -32.69
C ARG A 309 29.72 29.46 -33.86
N SER A 310 30.23 28.62 -34.75
CA SER A 310 30.96 29.05 -35.94
C SER A 310 30.09 29.89 -36.89
N VAL A 311 28.84 29.49 -37.10
CA VAL A 311 27.85 30.24 -37.89
C VAL A 311 27.54 31.57 -37.23
N ALA A 312 27.33 31.60 -35.90
CA ALA A 312 27.08 32.83 -35.16
C ALA A 312 28.27 33.80 -35.25
N ASP A 313 29.50 33.31 -35.15
CA ASP A 313 30.71 34.13 -35.31
C ASP A 313 30.84 34.67 -36.74
N HIS A 314 30.52 33.86 -37.75
CA HIS A 314 30.48 34.33 -39.14
C HIS A 314 29.44 35.43 -39.34
N LEU A 315 28.24 35.26 -38.77
CA LEU A 315 27.17 36.27 -38.84
C LEU A 315 27.57 37.56 -38.11
N ARG A 316 28.23 37.48 -36.95
CA ARG A 316 28.77 38.65 -36.24
C ARG A 316 29.83 39.38 -37.07
N GLN A 317 30.73 38.64 -37.70
CA GLN A 317 31.74 39.22 -38.59
C GLN A 317 31.09 39.92 -39.78
N ARG A 318 30.13 39.28 -40.45
CA ARG A 318 29.38 39.90 -41.56
C ARG A 318 28.61 41.13 -41.12
N ALA A 319 28.00 41.11 -39.95
CA ALA A 319 27.32 42.28 -39.40
C ALA A 319 28.31 43.44 -39.12
N ALA A 320 29.50 43.13 -38.61
CA ALA A 320 30.57 44.11 -38.44
C ALA A 320 31.07 44.66 -39.79
N ASP A 321 31.24 43.81 -40.80
CA ASP A 321 31.64 44.22 -42.15
C ASP A 321 30.59 45.13 -42.81
N VAL A 322 29.30 44.81 -42.67
CA VAL A 322 28.19 45.65 -43.14
C VAL A 322 28.18 47.01 -42.43
N THR A 323 28.42 47.02 -41.12
CA THR A 323 28.48 48.25 -40.33
C THR A 323 29.67 49.11 -40.74
N ALA A 324 30.84 48.49 -40.95
CA ALA A 324 32.05 49.18 -41.42
C ALA A 324 31.89 49.71 -42.85
N PHE A 325 31.23 48.96 -43.74
CA PHE A 325 30.89 49.41 -45.08
C PHE A 325 29.94 50.61 -45.04
N ALA A 326 28.86 50.54 -44.26
CA ALA A 326 27.91 51.65 -44.09
C ALA A 326 28.55 52.91 -43.50
N ALA A 327 29.59 52.77 -42.66
CA ALA A 327 30.37 53.88 -42.10
C ALA A 327 31.46 54.41 -43.04
N SER A 328 31.74 53.76 -44.17
CA SER A 328 32.73 54.22 -45.16
C SER A 328 32.12 55.22 -46.15
N ASP A 329 32.94 56.15 -46.67
CA ASP A 329 32.51 57.15 -47.68
C ASP A 329 31.90 56.52 -48.95
N LEU A 330 32.30 55.29 -49.27
CA LEU A 330 31.72 54.50 -50.36
C LEU A 330 30.32 53.99 -50.03
N GLY A 331 30.09 53.50 -48.80
CA GLY A 331 28.75 53.08 -48.35
C GLY A 331 27.77 54.23 -48.21
N ALA A 332 28.24 55.40 -47.76
CA ALA A 332 27.43 56.63 -47.71
C ALA A 332 27.02 57.09 -49.13
N SER A 333 27.96 57.10 -50.08
CA SER A 333 27.69 57.50 -51.47
C SER A 333 26.93 56.47 -52.31
N GLU A 334 26.89 55.20 -51.90
CA GLU A 334 26.10 54.14 -52.54
C GLU A 334 24.67 54.06 -51.97
N ALA A 335 24.48 54.26 -50.67
CA ALA A 335 23.16 54.44 -50.05
C ALA A 335 22.46 55.69 -50.61
N GLU A 336 23.19 56.79 -50.80
CA GLU A 336 22.67 58.00 -51.43
C GLU A 336 22.28 57.72 -52.91
N ARG A 337 23.06 56.93 -53.65
CA ARG A 337 22.72 56.50 -55.02
C ARG A 337 21.50 55.58 -55.11
N LEU A 338 21.26 54.72 -54.11
CA LEU A 338 20.08 53.84 -54.04
C LEU A 338 18.80 54.61 -53.67
N ILE A 339 18.92 55.62 -52.80
CA ILE A 339 17.80 56.53 -52.46
C ILE A 339 17.39 57.35 -53.68
N TRP A 340 18.34 57.81 -54.51
CA TRP A 340 18.07 58.55 -55.75
C TRP A 340 17.69 57.68 -56.96
N ARG A 341 17.89 56.35 -56.91
CA ARG A 341 17.45 55.39 -57.95
C ARG A 341 16.13 54.69 -57.65
N SER A 342 15.46 54.99 -56.54
CA SER A 342 14.05 54.62 -56.41
C SER A 342 13.28 55.35 -57.53
N PRO A 343 12.58 54.65 -58.43
CA PRO A 343 11.67 55.30 -59.35
C PRO A 343 10.71 56.11 -58.50
N ARG A 344 10.65 57.43 -58.69
CA ARG A 344 9.45 58.17 -58.30
C ARG A 344 8.30 57.42 -58.95
N SER A 345 7.43 56.82 -58.14
CA SER A 345 6.15 56.32 -58.64
C SER A 345 5.34 57.56 -59.05
N ASP A 346 5.60 58.06 -60.26
CA ASP A 346 4.64 58.88 -60.97
C ASP A 346 3.38 58.04 -61.08
N GLY A 347 2.27 58.66 -60.69
CA GLY A 347 1.07 57.99 -60.22
C GLY A 347 0.53 56.90 -61.13
N ASP A 348 0.15 55.80 -60.50
CA ASP A 348 -0.84 54.87 -61.05
C ASP A 348 -2.19 55.14 -60.36
N PRO A 349 -3.09 55.95 -60.96
CA PRO A 349 -4.46 56.06 -60.51
C PRO A 349 -5.25 54.86 -61.03
N GLY A 350 -5.11 53.72 -60.35
CA GLY A 350 -5.58 52.42 -60.83
C GLY A 350 -6.23 51.55 -59.77
N LEU A 351 -7.09 52.12 -58.92
CA LEU A 351 -8.07 51.38 -58.13
C LEU A 351 -8.88 50.41 -59.02
N GLN A 352 -8.65 49.11 -58.89
CA GLN A 352 -9.73 48.13 -58.98
C GLN A 352 -9.65 47.14 -57.82
N MET A 353 -10.50 47.41 -56.83
CA MET A 353 -10.95 46.43 -55.84
C MET A 353 -11.55 45.23 -56.57
N SER A 354 -10.99 44.04 -56.34
CA SER A 354 -11.76 42.79 -56.45
C SER A 354 -12.18 42.35 -55.04
N PRO A 355 -13.44 41.90 -54.87
CA PRO A 355 -14.03 41.61 -53.56
C PRO A 355 -13.53 40.27 -52.99
N PRO A 356 -13.68 40.06 -51.68
CA PRO A 356 -13.23 38.84 -51.01
C PRO A 356 -14.13 37.65 -51.39
N TYR A 357 -13.50 36.57 -51.83
CA TYR A 357 -14.13 35.25 -51.87
C TYR A 357 -14.30 34.72 -50.44
N ARG A 358 -15.47 34.13 -50.21
CA ARG A 358 -15.85 33.36 -49.02
C ARG A 358 -15.08 32.06 -48.92
#